data_AF-A0A7W0ZTI2-F1
#
_entry.id   AF-A0A7W0ZTI2-F1
#
_cell.length_a   1.000
_cell.length_b   1.000
_cell.length_c   1.000
_cell.angle_alpha   90.00
_cell.angle_beta   90.00
_cell.angle_gamma   90.00
#
_symmetry.space_group_name_H-M   'P 1'
#
loop_
_entity.id
_entity.type
_entity.pdbx_description
1 polymer ?
#
loop_
_entity_poly.entity_id
_entity_poly.type
_entity_poly.pdbx_seq_one_letter_code
_entity_poly.pdbx_strand_id
1 'polypeptide(L)'
;IGMYHHKEQTPLDPKQLEGWVKHFGYEFPVAIDKDWITLRRWWLDAHERSFTSVSFLIDKGGIVRRVHLGGTISPQGDDIEAITADIERLLR
;
A
#
# COMPACT_ATOMS: atom_id res chain seq x y z
N ILE A 1 1.00 -6.58 1.79
CA ILE A 1 2.18 -5.93 2.41
C ILE A 1 1.87 -4.43 2.48
N GLY A 2 1.99 -3.82 3.66
CA GLY A 2 1.95 -2.37 3.80
C GLY A 2 3.32 -1.76 3.52
N MET A 3 3.37 -0.51 3.05
CA MET A 3 4.62 0.21 2.79
C MET A 3 4.67 1.47 3.66
N TYR A 4 5.58 1.51 4.62
CA TYR A 4 5.82 2.65 5.47
C TYR A 4 6.89 3.56 4.88
N HIS A 5 6.56 4.84 4.80
CA HIS A 5 7.45 5.91 4.35
C HIS A 5 7.57 6.91 5.49
N HIS A 6 8.78 7.07 6.02
CA HIS A 6 9.00 8.01 7.11
C HIS A 6 8.84 9.44 6.59
N LYS A 7 7.91 10.19 7.18
CA LYS A 7 7.58 11.57 6.79
C LYS A 7 8.15 12.61 7.76
N GLU A 8 8.46 12.19 8.97
CA GLU A 8 8.98 13.09 9.99
C GLU A 8 10.43 13.47 9.70
N GLN A 9 10.85 14.63 10.20
CA GLN A 9 12.25 15.07 10.12
C GLN A 9 13.14 14.37 11.16
N THR A 10 12.53 13.68 12.13
CA THR A 10 13.25 12.87 13.12
C THR A 10 13.86 11.63 12.47
N PRO A 11 14.84 10.97 13.11
CA PRO A 11 15.29 9.67 12.67
C PRO A 11 14.14 8.64 12.73
N LEU A 12 14.07 7.77 11.72
CA LEU A 12 13.21 6.59 11.74
C LEU A 12 13.56 5.70 12.95
N ASP A 13 12.57 5.41 13.79
CA ASP A 13 12.63 4.36 14.81
C ASP A 13 11.72 3.19 14.42
N PRO A 14 12.28 2.03 14.03
CA PRO A 14 11.49 0.83 13.72
C PRO A 14 10.58 0.37 14.87
N LYS A 15 10.96 0.60 16.13
CA LYS A 15 10.13 0.20 17.29
C LYS A 15 8.85 1.02 17.38
N GLN A 16 8.92 2.30 16.99
CA GLN A 16 7.74 3.15 16.91
C GLN A 16 6.78 2.63 15.83
N LEU A 17 7.29 2.23 14.67
CA LEU A 17 6.48 1.63 13.61
C LEU A 17 5.83 0.32 14.07
N GLU A 18 6.57 -0.56 14.74
CA GLU A 18 6.01 -1.78 15.33
C GLU A 18 4.88 -1.47 16.32
N GLY A 19 5.04 -0.40 17.12
CA GLY A 19 3.99 0.10 18.01
C GLY A 19 2.72 0.49 17.26
N TRP A 20 2.85 1.22 16.15
CA TRP A 20 1.71 1.60 15.30
C TRP A 20 1.05 0.40 14.62
N VAL A 21 1.83 -0.53 14.09
CA VAL A 21 1.32 -1.77 13.48
C VAL A 21 0.44 -2.54 14.47
N LYS A 22 0.90 -2.66 15.72
CA LYS A 22 0.13 -3.29 16.81
C LYS A 22 -1.09 -2.47 17.20
N HIS A 23 -0.94 -1.15 17.35
CA HIS A 23 -2.03 -0.25 17.74
C HIS A 23 -3.20 -0.28 16.76
N PHE A 24 -2.93 -0.31 15.45
CA PHE A 24 -3.94 -0.36 14.40
C PHE A 24 -4.38 -1.79 14.04
N GLY A 25 -3.84 -2.83 14.70
CA GLY A 25 -4.25 -4.22 14.48
C GLY A 25 -3.92 -4.75 13.08
N TYR A 26 -2.81 -4.32 12.48
CA TYR A 26 -2.42 -4.82 11.16
C TYR A 26 -1.94 -6.27 11.26
N GLU A 27 -2.59 -7.16 10.51
CA GLU A 27 -2.27 -8.60 10.48
C GLU A 27 -1.33 -8.98 9.31
N PHE A 28 -0.86 -7.99 8.55
CA PHE A 28 0.02 -8.18 7.40
C PHE A 28 1.40 -7.53 7.62
N PRO A 29 2.45 -8.03 6.95
CA PRO A 29 3.78 -7.41 7.02
C PRO A 29 3.77 -5.97 6.53
N VAL A 30 4.50 -5.10 7.21
CA VAL A 30 4.76 -3.71 6.81
C VAL A 30 6.26 -3.55 6.53
N ALA A 31 6.60 -3.21 5.29
CA ALA A 31 7.96 -2.92 4.89
C ALA A 31 8.27 -1.43 5.09
N ILE A 32 9.55 -1.10 5.28
CA ILE A 32 10.04 0.27 5.43
C ILE A 32 10.74 0.66 4.13
N ASP A 33 10.21 1.66 3.42
CA ASP A 33 10.86 2.29 2.26
C ASP A 33 11.47 3.62 2.70
N LYS A 34 12.58 3.51 3.46
CA LYS A 34 13.20 4.65 4.16
C LYS A 34 13.53 5.81 3.24
N ASP A 35 14.06 5.51 2.05
CA ASP A 35 14.53 6.51 1.09
C ASP A 35 13.48 6.80 -0.01
N TRP A 36 12.24 6.30 0.17
CA TRP A 36 11.12 6.50 -0.76
C TRP A 36 11.40 5.98 -2.18
N ILE A 37 12.40 5.11 -2.35
CA ILE A 37 12.86 4.65 -3.66
C ILE A 37 11.76 3.85 -4.35
N THR A 38 11.07 2.99 -3.60
CA THR A 38 10.02 2.14 -4.14
C THR A 38 8.82 2.98 -4.56
N LEU A 39 8.31 3.85 -3.67
CA LEU A 39 7.15 4.68 -3.97
C LEU A 39 7.41 5.69 -5.10
N ARG A 40 8.61 6.27 -5.17
CA ARG A 40 8.99 7.16 -6.27
C ARG A 40 8.96 6.44 -7.61
N ARG A 41 9.67 5.32 -7.70
CA ARG A 41 9.80 4.56 -8.95
C ARG A 41 8.45 4.03 -9.45
N TRP A 42 7.58 3.57 -8.55
CA TRP A 42 6.32 2.92 -8.93
C TRP A 42 5.15 3.90 -9.06
N TRP A 43 5.22 5.06 -8.40
CA TRP A 43 4.09 5.96 -8.31
C TRP A 43 4.46 7.43 -8.55
N LEU A 44 5.36 7.99 -7.74
CA LEU A 44 5.54 9.45 -7.71
C LEU A 44 6.25 10.04 -8.93
N ASP A 45 7.05 9.26 -9.65
CA ASP A 45 7.84 9.80 -10.75
C ASP A 45 7.34 9.30 -12.12
N ALA A 46 6.27 8.50 -12.15
CA ALA A 46 5.85 7.77 -13.36
C ALA A 46 4.70 8.43 -14.16
N HIS A 47 3.81 9.20 -13.54
CA HIS A 47 2.60 9.75 -14.19
C HIS A 47 1.97 10.91 -13.40
N GLU A 48 1.06 11.64 -14.05
CA GLU A 48 0.17 12.62 -13.41
C GLU A 48 -0.82 11.92 -12.47
N ARG A 49 -1.01 12.46 -11.27
CA ARG A 49 -1.79 11.80 -10.21
C ARG A 49 -2.41 12.82 -9.27
N SER A 50 -3.58 12.48 -8.73
CA SER A 50 -4.30 13.29 -7.74
C SER A 50 -3.88 12.99 -6.30
N PHE A 51 -3.26 11.83 -6.05
CA PHE A 51 -2.91 11.36 -4.70
C PHE A 51 -1.49 10.81 -4.63
N THR A 52 -0.88 10.93 -3.44
CA THR A 52 0.41 10.30 -3.13
C THR A 52 0.27 8.85 -2.70
N SER A 53 -0.95 8.42 -2.34
CA SER A 53 -1.25 7.01 -2.01
C SER A 53 -1.57 6.22 -3.26
N VAL A 54 -1.33 4.91 -3.18
CA VAL A 54 -1.66 3.93 -4.23
C VAL A 54 -1.76 2.55 -3.59
N SER A 55 -2.62 1.70 -4.14
CA SER A 55 -2.64 0.26 -3.81
C SER A 55 -2.54 -0.57 -5.09
N PHE A 56 -1.73 -1.62 -5.05
CA PHE A 56 -1.56 -2.57 -6.15
C PHE A 56 -2.05 -3.95 -5.73
N LEU A 57 -2.81 -4.62 -6.62
CA LEU A 57 -3.04 -6.05 -6.54
C LEU A 57 -2.07 -6.75 -7.48
N ILE A 58 -1.18 -7.57 -6.93
CA ILE A 58 -0.17 -8.33 -7.67
C ILE A 58 -0.48 -9.81 -7.48
N ASP A 59 -0.54 -10.58 -8.58
CA ASP A 59 -0.81 -12.01 -8.51
C ASP A 59 0.44 -12.86 -8.23
N LYS A 60 0.27 -14.19 -8.14
CA LYS A 60 1.36 -15.14 -7.89
C LYS A 60 2.41 -15.19 -9.00
N GLY A 61 2.09 -14.73 -10.21
CA GLY A 61 3.02 -14.60 -11.32
C GLY A 61 3.78 -13.27 -11.33
N GLY A 62 3.52 -12.38 -10.36
CA GLY A 62 4.13 -11.05 -10.30
C GLY A 62 3.46 -10.03 -11.22
N ILE A 63 2.26 -10.32 -11.75
CA ILE A 63 1.53 -9.43 -12.65
C ILE A 63 0.62 -8.50 -11.86
N VAL A 64 0.69 -7.20 -12.14
CA VAL A 64 -0.26 -6.21 -11.61
C VAL A 64 -1.62 -6.45 -12.25
N ARG A 65 -2.61 -6.80 -11.42
CA ARG A 65 -4.00 -7.08 -11.83
C ARG A 65 -4.91 -5.88 -11.62
N ARG A 66 -4.61 -5.02 -10.64
CA ARG A 66 -5.35 -3.80 -10.34
C ARG A 66 -4.42 -2.74 -9.75
N VAL A 67 -4.73 -1.49 -10.07
CA VAL A 67 -4.16 -0.31 -9.43
C VAL A 67 -5.31 0.55 -8.91
N HIS A 68 -5.34 0.81 -7.60
CA HIS A 68 -6.18 1.84 -7.01
C HIS A 68 -5.36 3.12 -6.89
N LEU A 69 -5.80 4.19 -7.56
CA LEU A 69 -5.01 5.41 -7.82
C LEU A 69 -4.91 6.37 -6.62
N GLY A 70 -5.16 5.85 -5.41
CA GLY A 70 -5.08 6.61 -4.17
C GLY A 70 -6.42 7.24 -3.75
N GLY A 71 -6.36 8.03 -2.69
CA GLY A 71 -7.56 8.42 -1.94
C GLY A 71 -7.93 7.36 -0.89
N THR A 72 -9.21 7.22 -0.62
CA THR A 72 -9.74 6.37 0.47
C THR A 72 -10.34 5.09 -0.07
N ILE A 73 -9.88 3.95 0.44
CA ILE A 73 -10.58 2.66 0.30
C ILE A 73 -11.50 2.53 1.52
N SER A 74 -12.81 2.71 1.31
CA SER A 74 -13.83 2.54 2.36
C SER A 74 -14.24 1.07 2.49
N PRO A 75 -14.56 0.56 3.70
CA PRO A 75 -15.10 -0.79 3.88
C PRO A 75 -16.39 -1.10 3.11
N GLN A 76 -17.10 -0.07 2.63
CA GLN A 76 -18.38 -0.18 1.92
C GLN A 76 -18.32 0.53 0.56
N GLY A 77 -17.13 0.69 -0.02
CA GLY A 77 -16.93 1.37 -1.29
C GLY A 77 -16.67 0.43 -2.46
N ASP A 78 -17.01 0.89 -3.67
CA ASP A 78 -16.82 0.14 -4.91
C ASP A 78 -15.38 -0.38 -5.09
N ASP A 79 -14.38 0.36 -4.61
CA ASP A 79 -12.98 -0.04 -4.67
C ASP A 79 -12.68 -1.32 -3.87
N ILE A 80 -13.20 -1.45 -2.64
CA ILE A 80 -12.94 -2.65 -1.84
C ILE A 80 -13.70 -3.85 -2.38
N GLU A 81 -14.91 -3.64 -2.92
CA GLU A 81 -15.69 -4.69 -3.57
C GLU A 81 -14.95 -5.22 -4.80
N ALA A 82 -14.45 -4.32 -5.65
CA ALA A 82 -13.72 -4.70 -6.85
C ALA A 82 -12.37 -5.38 -6.55
N ILE A 83 -11.63 -4.90 -5.54
CA ILE A 83 -10.39 -5.54 -5.08
C ILE A 83 -10.69 -6.95 -4.56
N THR A 84 -11.73 -7.12 -3.74
CA THR A 84 -12.10 -8.41 -3.14
C THR A 84 -12.51 -9.42 -4.22
N ALA A 85 -13.34 -9.01 -5.18
CA ALA A 85 -13.75 -9.86 -6.29
C ALA A 85 -12.55 -10.33 -7.13
N ASP A 86 -11.56 -9.46 -7.38
CA ASP A 86 -10.34 -9.86 -8.08
C ASP A 86 -9.49 -10.84 -7.27
N ILE A 87 -9.37 -10.64 -5.96
CA ILE A 87 -8.65 -11.58 -5.07
C ILE A 87 -9.31 -12.95 -5.13
N GLU A 88 -10.63 -13.04 -4.95
CA GLU A 88 -11.38 -14.29 -5.00
C GLU A 88 -11.21 -15.01 -6.34
N ARG A 89 -11.25 -14.26 -7.46
CA ARG A 89 -11.05 -14.82 -8.80
C ARG A 89 -9.63 -15.38 -9.00
N LEU A 90 -8.61 -14.74 -8.42
CA LEU A 90 -7.21 -15.15 -8.56
C LEU A 90 -6.79 -16.27 -7.61
N LEU A 91 -7.60 -16.55 -6.58
CA LEU A 91 -7.38 -17.65 -5.64
C LEU A 91 -8.02 -18.98 -6.07
N ARG A 92 -8.97 -18.95 -7.02
CA ARG A 92 -9.54 -20.14 -7.67
C ARG A 92 -8.52 -20.77 -8.61
#